data_AF-A0A6P1DGV6-F1
#
_entry.id   AF-A0A6P1DGV6-F1
#
_cell.length_a   1.000
_cell.length_b   1.000
_cell.length_c   1.000
_cell.angle_alpha   90.00
_cell.angle_beta   90.00
_cell.angle_gamma   90.00
#
_symmetry.space_group_name_H-M   'P 1'
#
loop_
_entity.id
_entity.type
_entity.pdbx_description
1 polymer ?
#
loop_
_entity_poly.entity_id
_entity_poly.type
_entity_poly.pdbx_seq_one_letter_code
_entity_poly.pdbx_strand_id
1 'polypeptide(L)'
;MMAITRQVIKPMDIQNFFGKRERQSFKMMSEMKRYFRKEKHHPITVTNFCEYYAINASDLYEAMQATDLYKTKKAENRKNKPEVAPPIFDVINTKQLPYQFSRKTE
;
A
#
# COMPACT_ATOMS: atom_id res chain seq x y z
N MET A 1 -23.64 -9.01 -11.57
CA MET A 1 -22.22 -8.74 -11.85
C MET A 1 -21.83 -7.48 -11.08
N MET A 2 -20.79 -7.55 -10.25
CA MET A 2 -20.32 -6.37 -9.50
C MET A 2 -19.60 -5.39 -10.43
N ALA A 3 -19.94 -4.11 -10.33
CA ALA A 3 -19.35 -3.07 -11.16
C ALA A 3 -17.92 -2.77 -10.68
N ILE A 4 -16.92 -3.25 -11.42
CA ILE A 4 -15.52 -2.90 -11.19
C ILE A 4 -15.29 -1.50 -11.76
N THR A 5 -14.99 -0.55 -10.88
CA THR A 5 -14.84 0.87 -11.26
C THR A 5 -13.41 1.24 -11.63
N ARG A 6 -12.40 0.45 -11.22
CA ARG A 6 -10.99 0.78 -11.40
C ARG A 6 -10.26 -0.22 -12.30
N GLN A 7 -9.46 0.33 -13.22
CA GLN A 7 -8.65 -0.44 -14.16
C GLN A 7 -7.17 -0.55 -13.73
N VAL A 8 -6.75 0.24 -12.72
CA VAL A 8 -5.37 0.31 -12.25
C VAL A 8 -5.15 -0.57 -11.03
N ILE A 9 -4.05 -1.31 -11.05
CA ILE A 9 -3.60 -2.19 -9.97
C ILE A 9 -2.73 -1.42 -8.97
N LYS A 10 -2.96 -1.69 -7.69
CA LYS A 10 -2.18 -1.19 -6.56
C LYS A 10 -1.28 -2.31 -6.02
N PRO A 11 -0.18 -1.99 -5.33
CA PRO A 11 0.67 -2.98 -4.66
C PRO A 11 -0.09 -3.89 -3.68
N MET A 12 -1.10 -3.34 -2.97
CA MET A 12 -1.95 -4.13 -2.07
C MET A 12 -2.78 -5.19 -2.80
N ASP A 13 -3.16 -4.96 -4.06
CA ASP A 13 -3.92 -5.95 -4.83
C ASP A 13 -3.03 -7.16 -5.14
N ILE A 14 -1.80 -6.89 -5.57
CA ILE A 14 -0.76 -7.91 -5.79
C ILE A 14 -0.46 -8.65 -4.48
N GLN A 15 -0.44 -7.90 -3.36
CA GLN A 15 -0.24 -8.47 -2.04
C GLN A 15 -1.32 -9.49 -1.68
N ASN A 16 -2.58 -9.10 -1.81
CA ASN A 16 -3.73 -9.95 -1.51
C ASN A 16 -3.82 -11.14 -2.46
N PHE A 17 -3.57 -10.90 -3.76
CA PHE A 17 -3.66 -11.94 -4.78
C PHE A 17 -2.61 -13.04 -4.60
N PHE A 18 -1.35 -12.69 -4.31
CA PHE A 18 -0.26 -13.68 -4.18
C PHE A 18 0.12 -14.02 -2.72
N GLY A 19 -0.54 -13.42 -1.73
CA GLY A 19 -0.19 -13.60 -0.31
C GLY A 19 1.24 -13.14 0.04
N LYS A 20 1.75 -12.12 -0.66
CA LYS A 20 3.13 -11.63 -0.47
C LYS A 20 3.20 -10.50 0.55
N ARG A 21 4.41 -10.08 0.90
CA ARG A 21 4.63 -8.85 1.68
C ARG A 21 4.63 -7.64 0.74
N GLU A 22 4.23 -6.48 1.25
CA GLU A 22 4.14 -5.23 0.49
C GLU A 22 5.42 -4.90 -0.30
N ARG A 23 6.60 -5.03 0.31
CA ARG A 23 7.90 -4.82 -0.37
C ARG A 23 8.07 -5.70 -1.61
N GLN A 24 7.63 -6.95 -1.55
CA GLN A 24 7.70 -7.87 -2.68
C GLN A 24 6.71 -7.46 -3.77
N SER A 25 5.50 -7.03 -3.40
CA SER A 25 4.52 -6.50 -4.35
C SER A 25 5.03 -5.27 -5.11
N PHE A 26 5.75 -4.36 -4.45
CA PHE A 26 6.42 -3.23 -5.11
C PHE A 26 7.50 -3.68 -6.10
N LYS A 27 8.28 -4.70 -5.73
CA LYS A 27 9.29 -5.28 -6.62
C LYS A 27 8.63 -5.88 -7.86
N MET A 28 7.60 -6.71 -7.69
CA MET A 28 6.84 -7.30 -8.81
C MET A 28 6.25 -6.22 -9.72
N MET A 29 5.69 -5.15 -9.15
CA MET A 29 5.15 -4.04 -9.94
C MET A 29 6.24 -3.30 -10.74
N SER A 30 7.45 -3.21 -10.19
CA SER A 30 8.60 -2.60 -10.88
C SER A 30 9.10 -3.49 -12.01
N GLU A 31 9.11 -4.80 -11.83
CA GLU A 31 9.46 -5.79 -12.86
C GLU A 31 8.45 -5.76 -14.01
N MET A 32 7.15 -5.70 -13.72
CA MET A 32 6.12 -5.51 -14.75
C MET A 32 6.32 -4.21 -15.54
N LYS A 33 6.59 -3.08 -14.87
CA LYS A 33 6.87 -1.81 -15.56
C LYS A 33 8.07 -1.93 -16.48
N ARG A 34 9.14 -2.60 -16.05
CA ARG A 34 10.33 -2.84 -16.87
C ARG A 34 10.03 -3.72 -18.08
N TYR A 35 9.24 -4.78 -17.91
CA TYR A 35 8.81 -5.66 -19.01
C TYR A 35 8.06 -4.90 -20.09
N PHE A 36 7.07 -4.08 -19.71
CA PHE A 36 6.30 -3.26 -20.64
C PHE A 36 7.00 -1.95 -21.06
N ARG A 37 8.27 -1.75 -20.68
CA ARG A 37 9.05 -0.53 -20.96
C ARG A 37 8.31 0.76 -20.56
N LYS A 38 7.57 0.72 -19.45
CA LYS A 38 6.77 1.84 -18.95
C LYS A 38 7.61 2.78 -18.10
N GLU A 39 7.30 4.07 -18.20
CA GLU A 39 7.88 5.09 -17.34
C GLU A 39 7.41 4.98 -15.89
N LYS A 40 8.14 5.63 -14.98
CA LYS A 40 7.88 5.56 -13.52
C LYS A 40 6.46 5.96 -13.16
N HIS A 41 5.93 6.98 -13.82
CA HIS A 41 4.59 7.53 -13.56
C HIS A 41 3.46 6.75 -14.27
N HIS A 42 3.79 5.91 -15.25
CA HIS A 42 2.79 5.08 -15.92
C HIS A 42 2.27 3.97 -14.99
N PRO A 43 0.94 3.80 -14.87
CA PRO A 43 0.35 2.75 -14.06
C PRO A 43 0.40 1.38 -14.75
N ILE A 44 0.26 0.33 -13.93
CA ILE A 44 -0.04 -1.03 -14.40
C ILE A 44 -1.55 -1.21 -14.37
N THR A 45 -2.14 -1.50 -15.52
CA THR A 45 -3.56 -1.82 -15.66
C THR A 45 -3.80 -3.31 -15.43
N VAL A 46 -5.06 -3.67 -15.19
CA VAL A 46 -5.52 -5.07 -15.12
C VAL A 46 -5.08 -5.87 -16.34
N THR A 47 -5.22 -5.30 -17.54
CA THR A 47 -4.81 -5.95 -18.80
C THR A 47 -3.33 -6.32 -18.79
N ASN A 48 -2.45 -5.38 -18.42
CA ASN A 48 -1.00 -5.63 -18.40
C ASN A 48 -0.62 -6.73 -17.40
N PHE A 49 -1.30 -6.77 -16.26
CA PHE A 49 -1.03 -7.78 -15.23
C PHE A 49 -1.49 -9.17 -15.67
N CYS A 50 -2.69 -9.26 -16.24
CA CYS A 50 -3.22 -10.50 -16.81
C CYS A 50 -2.34 -11.02 -17.94
N GLU A 51 -1.85 -10.12 -18.81
CA GLU A 51 -0.90 -10.46 -19.88
C GLU A 51 0.43 -10.96 -19.32
N TYR A 52 1.00 -10.27 -18.32
CA TYR A 52 2.30 -10.62 -17.75
C TYR A 52 2.31 -11.97 -17.03
N TYR A 53 1.23 -12.30 -16.30
CA TYR A 53 1.13 -13.53 -15.53
C TYR A 53 0.31 -14.64 -16.21
N ALA A 54 -0.22 -14.39 -17.41
CA ALA A 54 -1.09 -15.32 -18.14
C ALA A 54 -2.29 -15.81 -17.30
N ILE A 55 -3.01 -14.88 -16.69
CA ILE A 55 -4.16 -15.16 -15.81
C ILE A 55 -5.41 -14.39 -16.22
N ASN A 56 -6.57 -14.90 -15.82
CA ASN A 56 -7.85 -14.26 -16.10
C ASN A 56 -8.12 -13.08 -15.15
N ALA A 57 -8.80 -12.06 -15.66
CA ALA A 57 -9.12 -10.87 -14.88
C ALA A 57 -10.11 -11.16 -13.74
N SER A 58 -10.95 -12.20 -13.88
CA SER A 58 -11.91 -12.65 -12.86
C SER A 58 -11.28 -12.83 -11.49
N ASP A 59 -10.13 -13.52 -11.45
CA ASP A 59 -9.49 -13.96 -10.23
C ASP A 59 -8.83 -12.77 -9.52
N LEU A 60 -8.33 -11.81 -10.30
CA LEU A 60 -7.77 -10.58 -9.78
C LEU A 60 -8.83 -9.65 -9.18
N TYR A 61 -10.03 -9.63 -9.75
CA TYR A 61 -11.09 -8.73 -9.30
C TYR A 61 -11.52 -9.00 -7.86
N GLU A 62 -11.47 -10.24 -7.39
CA GLU A 62 -11.75 -10.58 -5.99
C GLU A 62 -10.74 -9.89 -5.04
N ALA A 63 -9.45 -10.00 -5.35
CA ALA A 63 -8.39 -9.34 -4.58
C ALA A 63 -8.51 -7.81 -4.59
N MET A 64 -8.89 -7.24 -5.74
CA MET A 64 -9.11 -5.79 -5.88
C MET A 64 -10.30 -5.30 -5.06
N GLN A 65 -11.38 -6.07 -4.95
CA GLN A 65 -12.53 -5.71 -4.12
C GLN A 65 -12.15 -5.74 -2.64
N ALA A 66 -11.40 -6.75 -2.20
CA ALA A 66 -10.96 -6.87 -0.81
C ALA A 66 -10.15 -5.63 -0.35
N THR A 67 -9.26 -5.09 -1.21
CA THR A 67 -8.49 -3.89 -0.87
C THR A 67 -9.34 -2.62 -0.84
N ASP A 68 -10.32 -2.49 -1.72
CA ASP A 68 -11.21 -1.33 -1.74
C ASP A 68 -12.13 -1.33 -0.50
N LEU A 69 -12.66 -2.50 -0.10
CA LEU A 69 -13.41 -2.69 1.15
C LEU A 69 -12.56 -2.39 2.39
N TYR A 70 -11.28 -2.75 2.39
CA TYR A 70 -10.39 -2.39 3.49
C TYR A 70 -10.25 -0.86 3.62
N LYS A 71 -10.17 -0.13 2.51
CA LYS A 71 -10.09 1.33 2.54
C LYS A 71 -11.36 1.98 3.06
N THR A 72 -12.54 1.49 2.68
CA THR A 72 -13.82 2.02 3.18
C THR A 72 -13.96 1.80 4.69
N LYS A 73 -13.74 0.58 5.17
CA LYS A 73 -13.76 0.25 6.61
C LYS A 73 -12.77 1.11 7.40
N LYS A 74 -11.55 1.30 6.88
CA LYS A 74 -10.55 2.17 7.53
C LYS A 74 -11.02 3.64 7.59
N ALA A 75 -11.69 4.14 6.56
CA ALA A 75 -12.23 5.49 6.55
C ALA A 75 -13.39 5.65 7.55
N GLU A 76 -14.28 4.66 7.65
CA GLU A 76 -15.37 4.62 8.64
C GLU A 76 -14.81 4.59 10.07
N ASN A 77 -13.82 3.74 10.35
CA ASN A 77 -13.16 3.67 11.65
C ASN A 77 -12.51 5.01 12.06
N ARG A 78 -12.04 5.82 11.09
CA ARG A 78 -11.52 7.15 11.37
C ARG A 78 -12.61 8.14 11.75
N LYS A 79 -13.79 8.06 11.12
CA LYS A 79 -14.96 8.89 11.46
C LYS A 79 -15.52 8.53 12.83
N ASN A 80 -15.52 7.25 13.16
CA ASN A 80 -16.03 6.73 14.43
C ASN A 80 -14.99 6.75 15.56
N LYS A 81 -13.77 7.21 15.30
CA LYS A 81 -12.75 7.33 16.34
C LYS A 81 -13.24 8.37 17.34
N PRO A 82 -13.52 8.01 18.60
CA PRO A 82 -13.90 9.00 19.58
C PRO A 82 -12.80 10.06 19.64
N GLU A 83 -13.19 11.33 19.71
CA GLU A 83 -12.28 12.43 20.04
C GLU A 83 -11.79 12.23 21.47
N VAL A 84 -10.89 11.26 21.66
CA VAL A 84 -10.10 11.18 22.88
C VAL A 84 -9.21 12.40 22.80
N ALA A 85 -9.52 13.42 23.61
CA ALA A 85 -8.63 14.56 23.82
C ALA A 85 -7.21 13.99 23.97
N PRO A 86 -6.20 14.56 23.29
CA PRO A 86 -4.83 14.09 23.47
C PRO A 86 -4.58 13.97 24.98
N PRO A 87 -4.00 12.86 25.46
CA PRO A 87 -3.65 12.79 26.88
C PRO A 87 -2.90 14.07 27.17
N ILE A 88 -3.35 14.80 28.20
CA ILE A 88 -2.63 15.95 28.72
C ILE A 88 -1.28 15.38 29.12
N PHE A 89 -0.30 15.45 28.23
CA PHE A 89 1.08 15.22 28.59
C PHE A 89 1.39 16.43 29.45
N ASP A 90 1.36 16.23 30.76
CA ASP A 90 2.02 17.13 31.68
C ASP A 90 3.38 17.43 31.05
N VAL A 91 3.65 18.71 30.86
CA VAL A 91 4.89 19.22 30.28
C VAL A 91 6.00 18.86 31.27
N ILE A 92 6.44 17.61 31.27
CA ILE A 92 7.69 17.21 31.88
C ILE A 92 8.71 17.90 31.01
N ASN A 93 9.28 18.96 31.56
CA ASN A 93 10.36 19.75 31.01
C ASN A 93 11.58 18.83 30.81
N THR A 94 11.53 18.00 29.77
CA THR A 94 12.69 17.27 29.28
C THR A 94 13.57 18.32 28.63
N LYS A 95 14.42 18.96 29.44
CA LYS A 95 15.65 19.59 28.96
C LYS A 95 16.23 18.61 27.95
N GLN A 96 16.19 19.00 26.68
CA GLN A 96 16.70 18.20 25.57
C GLN A 96 18.16 17.90 25.91
N LEU A 97 18.46 16.65 26.29
CA LEU A 97 19.84 16.22 26.40
C LEU A 97 20.39 16.31 24.97
N PRO A 98 21.46 17.10 24.73
CA PRO A 98 22.00 17.24 23.38
C PRO A 98 22.43 15.87 22.87
N TYR A 99 22.01 15.55 21.64
CA TYR A 99 22.36 14.31 20.96
C TYR A 99 23.88 14.14 20.91
N GLN A 100 24.39 13.13 21.61
CA GLN A 100 25.80 12.77 21.60
C GLN A 100 26.02 11.84 20.39
N PHE A 101 26.75 12.31 19.38
CA PHE A 101 27.18 11.47 18.26
C PHE A 101 28.01 10.30 18.82
N SER A 102 27.65 9.06 18.49
CA SER A 102 28.49 7.91 18.83
C SER A 102 29.88 8.13 18.22
N ARG A 103 30.93 7.97 19.04
CA ARG A 103 32.32 8.26 18.67
C ARG A 103 32.64 7.66 17.30
N LYS A 104 33.40 8.42 16.50
CA LYS A 104 33.88 7.98 15.19
C LYS A 104 34.67 6.68 15.36
N THR A 105 34.37 5.70 14.52
CA THR A 105 35.23 4.54 14.30
C THR A 105 36.56 5.04 13.76
N GLU A 106 37.63 4.86 14.53
CA GLU A 106 39.02 5.00 14.07
C GLU A 106 39.42 3.83 13.16
#